data_AF-A0A7Y2IVF9-F1
#
_entry.id   AF-A0A7Y2IVF9-F1
#
_cell.length_a   1.000
_cell.length_b   1.000
_cell.length_c   1.000
_cell.angle_alpha   90.00
_cell.angle_beta   90.00
_cell.angle_gamma   90.00
#
_symmetry.space_group_name_H-M   'P 1'
#
loop_
_entity.id
_entity.type
_entity.pdbx_description
1 polymer ?
#
loop_
_entity_poly.entity_id
_entity_poly.type
_entity_poly.pdbx_seq_one_letter_code
_entity_poly.pdbx_strand_id
1 'polypeptide(L)'
;MTIAFTAGFILCLSLILAIGAQNAFVLRQGLRKSHVFAVSLTCALSDAILIAAGVLGFGWIVETAPATIPILTWGGILFLLGYGVDSFYRAFTQTEGLYA
;
A
#
# COMPACT_ATOMS: atom_id res chain seq x y z
N MET A 1 6.93 -9.43 -26.08
CA MET A 1 5.82 -8.44 -26.03
C MET A 1 4.78 -8.79 -24.96
N THR A 2 4.40 -10.06 -24.81
CA THR A 2 3.48 -10.54 -23.77
C THR A 2 3.99 -10.34 -22.33
N ILE A 3 5.29 -10.53 -22.08
CA ILE A 3 5.90 -10.41 -20.74
C ILE A 3 5.80 -8.98 -20.18
N ALA A 4 6.05 -7.96 -21.01
CA ALA A 4 5.94 -6.56 -20.60
C ALA A 4 4.49 -6.16 -20.33
N PHE A 5 3.56 -6.66 -21.16
CA PHE A 5 2.13 -6.45 -20.97
C PHE A 5 1.64 -7.08 -19.67
N THR A 6 1.99 -8.33 -19.38
CA THR A 6 1.58 -9.00 -18.14
C THR A 6 2.24 -8.40 -16.91
N ALA A 7 3.53 -8.04 -16.97
CA ALA A 7 4.21 -7.36 -15.87
C ALA A 7 3.59 -5.98 -15.57
N GLY A 8 3.33 -5.17 -16.60
CA GLY A 8 2.65 -3.88 -16.46
C GLY A 8 1.21 -4.03 -15.94
N PHE A 9 0.48 -5.05 -16.41
CA PHE A 9 -0.86 -5.36 -15.93
C PHE A 9 -0.88 -5.77 -14.45
N ILE A 10 0.01 -6.67 -14.04
CA ILE A 10 0.15 -7.11 -12.64
C ILE A 10 0.59 -5.96 -11.73
N LEU A 11 1.48 -5.08 -12.21
CA LEU A 11 1.89 -3.88 -11.47
C LEU A 11 0.72 -2.92 -11.26
N CYS A 12 -0.04 -2.60 -12.31
CA CYS A 12 -1.23 -1.77 -12.18
C CYS A 12 -2.28 -2.39 -11.26
N LEU A 13 -2.51 -3.70 -11.38
CA LEU A 13 -3.42 -4.42 -10.47
C LEU A 13 -2.96 -4.34 -9.02
N SER A 14 -1.66 -4.51 -8.73
CA SER A 14 -1.13 -4.44 -7.37
C SER A 14 -1.28 -3.05 -6.76
N LEU A 15 -1.13 -1.99 -7.56
CA LEU A 15 -1.26 -0.60 -7.12
C LEU A 15 -2.71 -0.19 -6.81
N ILE A 16 -3.70 -0.84 -7.42
CA ILE A 16 -5.13 -0.48 -7.29
C ILE A 16 -5.89 -1.43 -6.36
N LEU A 17 -5.60 -2.74 -6.41
CA LEU A 17 -6.29 -3.77 -5.63
C LEU A 17 -5.99 -3.62 -4.12
N ALA A 18 -4.76 -3.20 -3.79
CA ALA A 18 -4.41 -2.81 -2.44
C ALA A 18 -4.90 -1.38 -2.17
N ILE A 19 -6.21 -1.20 -1.95
CA ILE A 19 -6.67 0.04 -1.31
C ILE A 19 -6.05 0.05 0.09
N GLY A 20 -4.97 0.81 0.23
CA GLY A 20 -4.27 0.95 1.51
C GLY A 20 -5.18 1.56 2.57
N ALA A 21 -4.87 1.27 3.84
CA ALA A 21 -5.62 1.81 4.97
C ALA A 21 -5.73 3.35 4.94
N GLN A 22 -4.70 4.04 4.45
CA GLN A 22 -4.70 5.50 4.29
C GLN A 22 -5.72 5.96 3.23
N ASN A 23 -5.74 5.33 2.06
CA ASN A 23 -6.69 5.68 0.99
C ASN A 23 -8.14 5.34 1.37
N ALA A 24 -8.37 4.21 2.06
CA ALA A 24 -9.68 3.85 2.59
C ALA A 24 -10.16 4.82 3.69
N PHE A 25 -9.25 5.28 4.55
CA PHE A 25 -9.56 6.24 5.61
C PHE A 25 -9.92 7.62 5.04
N VAL A 26 -9.12 8.14 4.10
CA VAL A 26 -9.41 9.39 3.38
C VAL A 26 -10.76 9.28 2.67
N LEU A 27 -11.06 8.15 2.03
CA LEU A 27 -12.34 7.93 1.35
C LEU A 27 -13.52 7.90 2.34
N ARG A 28 -13.40 7.19 3.47
CA ARG A 28 -14.44 7.18 4.53
C ARG A 28 -14.70 8.57 5.08
N GLN A 29 -13.64 9.36 5.27
CA GLN A 29 -13.75 10.72 5.76
C GLN A 29 -14.35 11.67 4.71
N GLY A 30 -14.00 11.47 3.43
CA GLY A 30 -14.62 12.09 2.26
C GLY A 30 -16.12 11.86 2.19
N LEU A 31 -16.56 10.60 2.37
CA LEU A 31 -17.97 10.22 2.39
C LEU A 31 -18.73 10.82 3.58
N ARG A 32 -18.07 10.96 4.73
CA ARG A 32 -18.63 11.63 5.92
C ARG A 32 -18.62 13.17 5.83
N LYS A 33 -18.09 13.76 4.74
CA LYS A 33 -17.95 15.21 4.51
C LYS A 33 -17.34 16.01 5.68
N SER A 34 -16.57 15.35 6.55
CA SER A 34 -16.02 15.97 7.77
C SER A 34 -14.51 16.11 7.62
N HIS A 35 -13.95 17.32 7.75
CA HIS A 35 -12.49 17.57 7.74
C HIS A 35 -11.69 16.92 6.60
N VAL A 36 -12.31 16.69 5.43
CA VAL A 36 -11.70 15.99 4.28
C VAL A 36 -10.38 16.64 3.87
N PHE A 37 -10.36 17.97 3.79
CA PHE A 37 -9.19 18.74 3.38
C PHE A 37 -8.02 18.62 4.35
N ALA A 38 -8.29 18.62 5.66
CA ALA A 38 -7.25 18.49 6.68
C ALA A 38 -6.63 17.09 6.66
N VAL A 39 -7.45 16.05 6.50
CA VAL A 39 -7.00 14.66 6.42
C VAL A 39 -6.21 14.43 5.13
N SER A 40 -6.69 14.93 3.98
CA SER A 40 -5.99 14.79 2.71
C SER A 40 -4.65 15.52 2.70
N LEU A 41 -4.57 16.73 3.26
CA LEU A 41 -3.33 17.49 3.35
C LEU A 41 -2.29 16.75 4.22
N THR A 42 -2.72 16.20 5.35
CA THR A 42 -1.83 15.47 6.25
C THR A 42 -1.29 14.21 5.60
N CYS A 43 -2.15 13.44 4.90
CA CYS A 43 -1.72 12.28 4.11
C CYS A 43 -0.74 12.69 3.01
N ALA A 44 -1.08 13.71 2.21
CA ALA A 44 -0.24 14.17 1.11
C ALA A 44 1.15 14.66 1.59
N LEU A 45 1.19 15.36 2.72
CA LEU A 45 2.46 15.78 3.33
C LEU A 45 3.27 14.58 3.82
N SER A 46 2.64 13.61 4.47
CA SER A 46 3.30 12.39 4.92
C SER A 46 3.90 11.62 3.73
N ASP A 47 3.13 11.44 2.67
CA ASP A 47 3.59 10.75 1.46
C ASP A 47 4.72 11.52 0.78
N ALA A 48 4.63 12.85 0.68
CA ALA A 48 5.69 13.67 0.11
C ALA A 48 7.00 13.57 0.92
N ILE A 49 6.92 13.60 2.26
CA ILE A 49 8.08 13.45 3.14
C ILE A 49 8.69 12.06 2.98
N LEU A 50 7.88 11.00 3.00
CA LEU A 50 8.35 9.62 2.88
C LEU A 50 8.96 9.35 1.51
N ILE A 51 8.36 9.84 0.42
CA ILE A 51 8.91 9.74 -0.93
C ILE A 51 10.24 10.50 -1.01
N ALA A 52 10.30 11.73 -0.50
CA ALA A 52 11.53 12.52 -0.52
C ALA A 52 12.65 11.83 0.28
N ALA A 53 12.34 11.32 1.47
CA ALA A 53 13.29 10.56 2.29
C ALA A 53 13.77 9.29 1.58
N GLY A 54 12.85 8.58 0.90
CA GLY A 54 13.19 7.42 0.09
C GLY A 54 14.12 7.78 -1.07
N VAL A 55 13.75 8.74 -1.91
CA VAL A 55 14.56 9.11 -3.10
C VAL A 55 15.94 9.64 -2.71
N LEU A 56 16.03 10.46 -1.65
CA LEU A 56 17.30 11.05 -1.23
C LEU A 56 18.17 10.09 -0.40
N GLY A 57 17.58 9.22 0.41
CA GLY A 57 18.30 8.37 1.36
C GLY A 57 18.56 6.93 0.89
N PHE A 58 17.73 6.40 -0.02
CA PHE A 58 17.79 4.98 -0.37
C PHE A 58 19.08 4.59 -1.10
N GLY A 59 19.63 5.48 -1.95
CA GLY A 59 20.90 5.22 -2.63
C GLY A 59 22.06 5.01 -1.65
N TRP A 60 22.18 5.88 -0.65
CA TRP A 60 23.21 5.77 0.40
C TRP A 60 23.05 4.51 1.27
N ILE A 61 21.80 4.14 1.60
CA ILE A 61 21.50 2.93 2.37
C ILE A 61 21.87 1.66 1.59
N VAL A 62 21.62 1.63 0.29
CA VAL A 62 21.93 0.46 -0.56
C VAL A 62 23.44 0.26 -0.71
N GLU A 63 24.22 1.34 -0.82
CA GLU A 63 25.69 1.25 -0.89
C GLU A 63 26.32 0.81 0.44
N THR A 64 25.79 1.27 1.57
CA THR A 64 26.36 0.99 2.90
C THR A 64 25.93 -0.37 3.47
N ALA A 65 24.71 -0.83 3.14
CA ALA A 65 24.14 -2.06 3.67
C ALA A 65 23.46 -2.87 2.55
N PRO A 66 24.21 -3.70 1.79
CA PRO A 66 23.67 -4.48 0.68
C PRO A 66 22.63 -5.53 1.12
N ALA A 67 22.62 -5.91 2.41
CA ALA A 67 21.61 -6.79 2.99
C ALA A 67 20.22 -6.13 3.12
N THR A 68 20.12 -4.80 2.98
CA THR A 68 18.86 -4.07 3.15
C THR A 68 17.82 -4.48 2.11
N ILE A 69 18.23 -4.64 0.84
CA ILE A 69 17.32 -5.03 -0.26
C ILE A 69 16.70 -6.43 -0.02
N PRO A 70 17.47 -7.50 0.25
CA PRO A 70 16.87 -8.80 0.49
C PRO A 70 16.00 -8.82 1.75
N ILE A 71 16.39 -8.12 2.82
CA ILE A 71 15.58 -8.03 4.04
C ILE A 71 14.24 -7.33 3.77
N LEU A 72 14.25 -6.17 3.09
CA LEU A 72 13.01 -5.48 2.73
C LEU A 72 12.13 -6.33 1.81
N THR A 73 12.75 -7.07 0.88
CA THR A 73 12.05 -7.94 -0.07
C THR A 73 11.35 -9.07 0.67
N TRP A 74 12.06 -9.83 1.50
CA TRP A 74 11.49 -10.92 2.28
C TRP A 74 10.48 -10.41 3.31
N GLY A 75 10.71 -9.25 3.93
CA GLY A 75 9.75 -8.59 4.80
C GLY A 75 8.46 -8.21 4.06
N GLY A 76 8.57 -7.64 2.86
CA GLY A 76 7.44 -7.33 1.99
C GLY A 76 6.66 -8.58 1.58
N ILE A 77 7.35 -9.66 1.21
CA ILE A 77 6.73 -10.96 0.89
C ILE A 77 5.94 -11.48 2.09
N LEU A 78 6.54 -11.50 3.29
CA LEU A 78 5.89 -12.00 4.50
C LEU A 78 4.66 -11.16 4.86
N PHE A 79 4.79 -9.83 4.77
CA PHE A 79 3.69 -8.90 5.02
C PHE A 79 2.53 -9.11 4.03
N LEU A 80 2.82 -9.21 2.73
CA LEU A 80 1.82 -9.42 1.69
C LEU A 80 1.15 -10.80 1.81
N LEU A 81 1.91 -11.85 2.15
CA LEU A 81 1.34 -13.17 2.41
C LEU A 81 0.42 -13.15 3.62
N GLY A 82 0.84 -12.53 4.72
CA GLY A 82 0.00 -12.38 5.92
C GLY A 82 -1.28 -11.60 5.64
N TYR A 83 -1.17 -10.47 4.95
CA TYR A 83 -2.33 -9.66 4.55
C TYR A 83 -3.25 -10.41 3.56
N GLY A 84 -2.66 -11.13 2.61
CA GLY A 84 -3.39 -11.97 1.66
C GLY A 84 -4.21 -13.04 2.36
N VAL A 85 -3.61 -13.75 3.33
CA VAL A 85 -4.30 -14.74 4.16
C VAL A 85 -5.41 -14.12 4.99
N ASP A 86 -5.18 -12.97 5.63
CA ASP A 86 -6.22 -12.25 6.38
C ASP A 86 -7.39 -11.84 5.46
N SER A 87 -7.09 -11.28 4.29
CA SER A 87 -8.12 -10.89 3.31
C SER A 87 -8.93 -12.08 2.81
N PHE A 88 -8.27 -13.22 2.55
CA PHE A 88 -8.92 -14.46 2.14
C PHE A 88 -9.81 -14.98 3.26
N TYR A 89 -9.30 -15.05 4.49
CA TYR A 89 -10.06 -15.47 5.67
C TYR A 89 -11.31 -14.59 5.89
N ARG A 90 -11.18 -13.27 5.77
CA ARG A 90 -12.30 -12.32 5.87
C ARG A 90 -13.32 -12.53 4.76
N ALA A 91 -12.90 -12.83 3.54
CA ALA A 91 -13.81 -13.13 2.42
C ALA A 91 -14.65 -14.40 2.66
N PHE A 92 -14.09 -15.43 3.31
CA PHE A 92 -14.84 -16.66 3.63
C PHE A 92 -15.64 -16.56 4.94
N THR A 93 -15.21 -15.72 5.88
CA THR A 93 -15.85 -15.58 7.20
C THR A 93 -16.95 -14.50 7.19
N GLN A 94 -16.88 -13.49 6.32
CA GLN A 94 -17.98 -12.53 6.12
C GLN A 94 -19.11 -13.16 5.28
N THR A 95 -19.90 -14.03 5.93
CA THR A 95 -21.26 -14.38 5.49
C THR A 95 -22.33 -13.53 6.20
N GLU A 96 -21.94 -12.52 6.99
CA GLU A 96 -22.89 -11.61 7.64
C GLU A 96 -22.85 -10.19 7.06
N GLY A 97 -23.96 -9.82 6.42
CA GLY A 97 -24.52 -8.48 6.54
C GLY A 97 -24.11 -7.46 5.49
N LEU A 98 -24.71 -7.57 4.31
CA LEU A 98 -24.96 -6.42 3.43
C LEU A 98 -26.09 -5.53 4.02
N TYR A 99 -26.02 -5.21 5.32
CA TYR A 99 -26.90 -4.27 6.04
C TYR A 99 -26.22 -3.78 7.33
N ALA A 100 -25.61 -2.60 7.28
CA ALA A 100 -25.49 -1.64 8.38
C ALA A 100 -24.96 -0.30 7.85
#